data_AF-A0A6C0E3D4-F1
#
_entry.id   AF-A0A6C0E3D4-F1
#
_cell.length_a   1.000
_cell.length_b   1.000
_cell.length_c   1.000
_cell.angle_alpha   90.00
_cell.angle_beta   90.00
_cell.angle_gamma   90.00
#
_symmetry.space_group_name_H-M   'P 1'
#
loop_
_entity.id
_entity.type
_entity.pdbx_description
1 polymer ?
#
loop_
_entity_poly.entity_id
_entity_poly.type
_entity_poly.pdbx_seq_one_letter_code
_entity_poly.pdbx_strand_id
1 'polypeptide(L)'
;MITCNLLGGLGNQLFQIFTVIAYAIDCDNLPEFIYSTHTPGITKRMTYWDTFLSPLYFMISSEKLPDRASIQFIREESFAYKKLPLVNKNNHALLLGYFQSYKYFANHYSKICRLLKLENQKQEIRNSINYDLENTISLHFRIGDYKQIQEYHGIMPVSYYINALRFVLDKSNKREWNVLYFCEDQDVDEVSVMLVVLKEMFPTLTFERSNTLTEDWQELLLMSCCSHNIIANSTFSWWGAYFNVNYQKIVCYPNQWFGPALKYDTKDLCPDHWNCISIL
;
A
#
# COMPACT_ATOMS: atom_id res chain seq x y z
N MET A 1 -23.00 13.46 -0.62
CA MET A 1 -22.32 12.19 -0.97
C MET A 1 -21.02 12.47 -1.71
N ILE A 2 -19.90 11.99 -1.18
CA ILE A 2 -18.60 11.97 -1.85
C ILE A 2 -18.24 10.51 -2.07
N THR A 3 -17.91 10.11 -3.30
CA THR A 3 -17.65 8.72 -3.63
C THR A 3 -16.56 8.55 -4.68
N CYS A 4 -16.17 7.31 -4.96
CA CYS A 4 -15.27 6.95 -6.06
C CYS A 4 -15.64 5.56 -6.60
N ASN A 5 -15.16 5.25 -7.81
CA ASN A 5 -15.16 3.87 -8.29
C ASN A 5 -13.82 3.22 -7.91
N LEU A 6 -13.88 2.14 -7.15
CA LEU A 6 -12.67 1.40 -6.75
C LEU A 6 -12.00 0.76 -7.97
N LEU A 7 -10.68 0.88 -8.05
CA LEU A 7 -9.85 0.38 -9.14
C LEU A 7 -8.62 -0.36 -8.60
N GLY A 8 -8.21 -1.43 -9.28
CA GLY A 8 -7.01 -2.19 -8.92
C GLY A 8 -7.13 -3.01 -7.64
N GLY A 9 -5.99 -3.48 -7.13
CA GLY A 9 -5.91 -4.29 -5.90
C GLY A 9 -5.98 -3.46 -4.62
N LEU A 10 -5.88 -4.13 -3.47
CA LEU A 10 -6.05 -3.53 -2.15
C LEU A 10 -5.28 -2.21 -1.95
N GLY A 11 -4.00 -2.17 -2.31
CA GLY A 11 -3.17 -0.97 -2.13
C GLY A 11 -3.72 0.26 -2.89
N ASN A 12 -4.25 0.06 -4.09
CA ASN A 12 -4.87 1.14 -4.87
C ASN A 12 -6.21 1.55 -4.26
N GLN A 13 -7.03 0.57 -3.89
CA GLN A 13 -8.32 0.82 -3.24
C GLN A 13 -8.15 1.64 -1.96
N LEU A 14 -7.11 1.38 -1.17
CA LEU A 14 -6.84 2.14 0.06
C LEU A 14 -6.49 3.61 -0.21
N PHE A 15 -5.71 3.93 -1.24
CA PHE A 15 -5.48 5.32 -1.65
C PHE A 15 -6.80 6.03 -2.01
N GLN A 16 -7.66 5.36 -2.77
CA GLN A 16 -8.95 5.91 -3.19
C GLN A 16 -9.89 6.11 -1.99
N ILE A 17 -10.03 5.10 -1.12
CA ILE A 17 -10.90 5.15 0.06
C ILE A 17 -10.43 6.20 1.05
N PHE A 18 -9.14 6.22 1.39
CA PHE A 18 -8.61 7.20 2.34
C PHE A 18 -8.75 8.62 1.80
N THR A 19 -8.53 8.82 0.49
CA THR A 19 -8.75 10.12 -0.16
C THR A 19 -10.22 10.54 -0.10
N VAL A 20 -11.17 9.66 -0.43
CA VAL A 20 -12.61 9.97 -0.36
C VAL A 20 -13.03 10.34 1.06
N ILE A 21 -12.62 9.57 2.07
CA ILE A 21 -12.99 9.86 3.46
C ILE A 21 -12.38 11.19 3.92
N ALA A 22 -11.09 11.43 3.67
CA ALA A 22 -10.42 12.68 4.02
C ALA A 22 -11.07 13.89 3.33
N TYR A 23 -11.29 13.78 2.02
CA TYR A 23 -11.89 14.85 1.22
C TYR A 23 -13.34 15.13 1.61
N ALA A 24 -14.13 14.11 1.98
CA ALA A 24 -15.47 14.29 2.51
C ALA A 24 -15.46 15.07 3.84
N ILE A 25 -14.51 14.77 4.73
CA ILE A 25 -14.33 15.52 5.99
C ILE A 25 -13.98 16.99 5.69
N ASP A 26 -13.07 17.24 4.75
CA ASP A 26 -12.66 18.61 4.36
C ASP A 26 -13.82 19.42 3.76
N CYS A 27 -14.80 18.77 3.14
CA CYS A 27 -15.97 19.41 2.53
C CYS A 27 -17.21 19.44 3.45
N ASP A 28 -17.10 19.03 4.72
CA ASP A 28 -18.23 18.85 5.65
C ASP A 28 -19.38 18.03 5.02
N ASN A 29 -19.01 16.92 4.38
CA ASN A 29 -19.90 16.06 3.59
C ASN A 29 -19.72 14.58 4.00
N LEU A 30 -20.60 13.71 3.54
CA LEU A 30 -20.56 12.29 3.87
C LEU A 30 -19.82 11.48 2.80
N PRO A 31 -18.81 10.67 3.17
CA PRO A 31 -18.27 9.67 2.27
C PRO A 31 -19.28 8.53 2.14
N GLU A 32 -19.58 8.13 0.90
CA GLU A 32 -20.36 6.93 0.64
C GLU A 32 -19.69 6.11 -0.46
N PHE A 33 -19.81 4.79 -0.38
CA PHE A 33 -19.24 3.86 -1.35
C PHE A 33 -20.31 2.95 -1.91
N ILE A 34 -20.12 2.52 -3.16
CA ILE A 34 -20.99 1.52 -3.77
C ILE A 34 -20.40 0.15 -3.47
N TYR A 35 -21.24 -0.75 -2.95
CA TYR A 35 -20.84 -2.14 -2.78
C TYR A 35 -20.60 -2.78 -4.15
N SER A 36 -19.44 -3.39 -4.29
CA SER A 36 -19.14 -4.36 -5.33
C SER A 36 -18.31 -5.46 -4.69
N THR A 37 -18.27 -6.65 -5.26
CA THR A 37 -17.33 -7.71 -4.83
C THR A 37 -16.00 -7.63 -5.58
N HIS A 38 -15.99 -6.90 -6.70
CA HIS A 38 -14.85 -6.77 -7.59
C HIS A 38 -14.74 -5.34 -8.14
N THR A 39 -13.53 -4.95 -8.50
CA THR A 39 -13.26 -3.73 -9.29
C THR A 39 -13.58 -3.95 -10.77
N PRO A 40 -13.99 -2.89 -11.50
CA PRO A 40 -14.15 -2.96 -12.95
C PRO A 40 -12.79 -3.03 -13.65
N GLY A 41 -12.73 -3.70 -14.80
CA GLY A 41 -11.51 -3.81 -15.61
C GLY A 41 -11.30 -5.20 -16.22
N ILE A 42 -10.21 -5.33 -16.99
CA ILE A 42 -9.82 -6.61 -17.63
C ILE A 42 -9.39 -7.61 -16.56
N THR A 43 -8.51 -7.19 -15.64
CA THR A 43 -8.12 -7.98 -14.48
C THR A 43 -9.06 -7.65 -13.32
N LYS A 44 -10.05 -8.51 -13.09
CA LYS A 44 -10.95 -8.38 -11.92
C LYS A 44 -10.13 -8.55 -10.64
N ARG A 45 -10.14 -7.56 -9.76
CA ARG A 45 -9.56 -7.65 -8.41
C ARG A 45 -10.68 -7.62 -7.39
N MET A 46 -10.58 -8.45 -6.35
CA MET A 46 -11.52 -8.43 -5.24
C MET A 46 -11.53 -7.06 -4.57
N THR A 47 -12.69 -6.65 -4.10
CA THR A 47 -12.82 -5.62 -3.09
C THR A 47 -12.85 -6.25 -1.71
N TYR A 48 -12.45 -5.52 -0.69
CA TYR A 48 -12.26 -6.07 0.65
C TYR A 48 -13.35 -5.63 1.62
N TRP A 49 -14.55 -5.27 1.12
CA TRP A 49 -15.69 -4.83 1.93
C TRP A 49 -16.09 -5.87 2.96
N ASP A 50 -16.16 -7.15 2.58
CA ASP A 50 -16.55 -8.25 3.49
C ASP A 50 -15.45 -8.69 4.47
N THR A 51 -14.22 -8.17 4.32
CA THR A 51 -13.06 -8.55 5.13
C THR A 51 -12.42 -7.32 5.78
N PHE A 52 -11.27 -6.88 5.28
CA PHE A 52 -10.47 -5.80 5.85
C PHE A 52 -11.22 -4.47 5.99
N LEU A 53 -12.07 -4.14 5.02
CA LEU A 53 -12.84 -2.89 4.97
C LEU A 53 -14.20 -3.00 5.65
N SER A 54 -14.54 -4.15 6.24
CA SER A 54 -15.83 -4.35 6.91
C SER A 54 -16.16 -3.34 8.02
N PRO A 55 -15.19 -2.76 8.76
CA PRO A 55 -15.51 -1.69 9.70
C PRO A 55 -16.10 -0.43 9.03
N LEU A 56 -15.91 -0.25 7.72
CA LEU A 56 -16.44 0.86 6.93
C LEU A 56 -17.81 0.54 6.29
N TYR A 57 -18.43 -0.60 6.59
CA TYR A 57 -19.73 -1.01 6.03
C TYR A 57 -20.83 0.06 6.17
N PHE A 58 -20.81 0.84 7.25
CA PHE A 58 -21.79 1.90 7.49
C PHE A 58 -21.69 3.07 6.48
N MET A 59 -20.60 3.13 5.70
CA MET A 59 -20.42 4.09 4.60
C MET A 59 -20.87 3.51 3.25
N ILE A 60 -21.33 2.27 3.19
CA ILE A 60 -21.82 1.69 1.95
C ILE A 60 -23.25 2.18 1.72
N SER A 61 -23.48 2.79 0.56
CA SER A 61 -24.79 3.31 0.18
C SER A 61 -25.73 2.16 -0.22
N SER A 62 -26.96 2.20 0.28
CA SER A 62 -28.05 1.34 -0.18
C SER A 62 -28.68 1.84 -1.49
N GLU A 63 -28.35 3.06 -1.89
CA GLU A 63 -28.93 3.73 -3.06
C GLU A 63 -27.99 3.67 -4.27
N LYS A 64 -28.58 3.76 -5.47
CA LYS A 64 -27.78 3.98 -6.68
C LYS A 64 -27.17 5.39 -6.64
N LEU A 65 -26.08 5.58 -7.38
CA LEU A 65 -25.54 6.93 -7.58
C LEU A 65 -26.66 7.92 -7.96
N PRO A 66 -26.66 9.14 -7.39
CA PRO A 66 -27.55 10.22 -7.80
C PRO A 66 -27.51 10.44 -9.31
N ASP A 67 -28.53 11.12 -9.84
CA ASP A 67 -28.54 11.46 -11.26
C ASP A 67 -27.24 12.17 -11.65
N ARG A 68 -26.68 11.77 -12.80
CA ARG A 68 -25.39 12.25 -13.29
C ARG A 68 -25.33 13.78 -13.38
N ALA A 69 -26.45 14.43 -13.65
CA ALA A 69 -26.58 15.88 -13.69
C ALA A 69 -26.31 16.56 -12.33
N SER A 70 -26.44 15.83 -11.23
CA SER A 70 -26.24 16.33 -9.86
C SER A 70 -24.84 16.02 -9.28
N ILE A 71 -24.01 15.27 -10.01
CA ILE A 71 -22.69 14.82 -9.56
C ILE A 71 -21.59 15.66 -10.20
N GLN A 72 -20.76 16.27 -9.36
CA GLN A 72 -19.51 16.88 -9.79
C GLN A 72 -18.42 15.81 -9.97
N PHE A 73 -17.85 15.73 -11.16
CA PHE A 73 -16.73 14.83 -11.45
C PHE A 73 -15.40 15.53 -11.14
N ILE A 74 -14.62 14.96 -10.22
CA ILE A 74 -13.30 15.48 -9.84
C ILE A 74 -12.26 14.45 -10.26
N ARG A 75 -11.45 14.79 -11.27
CA ARG A 75 -10.44 13.89 -11.84
C ARG A 75 -9.06 14.20 -11.28
N GLU A 76 -8.28 13.16 -11.02
CA GLU A 76 -6.85 13.27 -10.75
C GLU A 76 -6.14 13.88 -11.97
N GLU A 77 -5.60 15.07 -11.80
CA GLU A 77 -4.97 15.85 -12.89
C GLU A 77 -3.54 15.36 -13.21
N SER A 78 -2.83 14.87 -12.20
CA SER A 78 -1.46 14.39 -12.30
C SER A 78 -1.16 13.35 -11.24
N PHE A 79 -0.10 12.56 -11.43
CA PHE A 79 0.39 11.61 -10.43
C PHE A 79 0.90 12.32 -9.16
N ALA A 80 1.65 13.41 -9.34
CA ALA A 80 2.05 14.28 -8.25
C ALA A 80 0.83 14.92 -7.59
N TYR A 81 0.93 15.21 -6.30
CA TYR A 81 -0.17 15.72 -5.50
C TYR A 81 -0.68 17.06 -6.06
N LYS A 82 -2.00 17.14 -6.23
CA LYS A 82 -2.73 18.37 -6.54
C LYS A 82 -3.90 18.50 -5.61
N LYS A 83 -4.00 19.64 -4.93
CA LYS A 83 -5.12 19.91 -4.02
C LYS A 83 -6.44 19.80 -4.79
N LEU A 84 -7.38 18.99 -4.29
CA LEU A 84 -8.70 18.83 -4.89
C LEU A 84 -9.54 20.10 -4.69
N PRO A 85 -10.32 20.53 -5.70
CA PRO A 85 -11.25 21.65 -5.55
C PRO A 85 -12.35 21.28 -4.57
N LEU A 86 -12.61 22.11 -3.55
CA LEU A 86 -13.66 21.82 -2.55
C LEU A 86 -15.05 21.87 -3.19
N VAL A 87 -15.94 21.02 -2.70
CA VAL A 87 -17.37 21.07 -3.03
C VAL A 87 -18.17 21.59 -1.85
N ASN A 88 -19.28 22.28 -2.15
CA ASN A 88 -20.19 22.73 -1.11
C ASN A 88 -20.79 21.53 -0.35
N LYS A 89 -21.12 21.77 0.92
CA LYS A 89 -21.88 20.83 1.74
C LYS A 89 -23.14 20.38 1.00
N ASN A 90 -23.47 19.10 1.11
CA ASN A 90 -24.58 18.42 0.44
C ASN A 90 -24.48 18.25 -1.08
N ASN A 91 -23.50 18.85 -1.76
CA ASN A 91 -23.27 18.52 -3.17
C ASN A 91 -22.73 17.09 -3.32
N HIS A 92 -23.01 16.46 -4.46
CA HIS A 92 -22.48 15.14 -4.78
C HIS A 92 -21.20 15.25 -5.59
N ALA A 93 -20.18 14.48 -5.23
CA ALA A 93 -18.95 14.41 -6.02
C ALA A 93 -18.47 12.98 -6.23
N LEU A 94 -17.97 12.70 -7.43
CA LEU A 94 -17.32 11.45 -7.80
C LEU A 94 -15.85 11.71 -8.12
N LEU A 95 -14.97 11.14 -7.30
CA LEU A 95 -13.53 11.21 -7.48
C LEU A 95 -13.07 10.14 -8.48
N LEU A 96 -12.31 10.56 -9.50
CA LEU A 96 -11.82 9.74 -10.60
C LEU A 96 -10.30 9.75 -10.65
N GLY A 97 -9.67 8.72 -10.11
CA GLY A 97 -8.22 8.59 -10.06
C GLY A 97 -7.78 7.52 -9.06
N TYR A 98 -6.47 7.30 -8.97
CA TYR A 98 -5.90 6.46 -7.93
C TYR A 98 -5.52 7.27 -6.69
N PHE A 99 -5.17 8.55 -6.84
CA PHE A 99 -4.79 9.46 -5.76
C PHE A 99 -3.62 8.91 -4.93
N GLN A 100 -2.57 8.43 -5.61
CA GLN A 100 -1.40 7.77 -5.01
C GLN A 100 -0.42 8.76 -4.35
N SER A 101 -0.93 9.54 -3.39
CA SER A 101 -0.15 10.38 -2.51
C SER A 101 -0.76 10.40 -1.11
N TYR A 102 0.09 10.24 -0.09
CA TYR A 102 -0.34 10.35 1.30
C TYR A 102 -0.92 11.73 1.64
N LYS A 103 -0.53 12.78 0.89
CA LYS A 103 -0.96 14.17 1.11
C LYS A 103 -2.46 14.38 0.96
N TYR A 104 -3.17 13.49 0.25
CA TYR A 104 -4.63 13.54 0.14
C TYR A 104 -5.37 13.20 1.45
N PHE A 105 -4.74 12.48 2.37
CA PHE A 105 -5.40 11.98 3.59
C PHE A 105 -4.58 12.10 4.87
N ALA A 106 -3.33 12.56 4.79
CA ALA A 106 -2.41 12.65 5.94
C ALA A 106 -3.03 13.38 7.15
N ASN A 107 -3.74 14.48 6.92
CA ASN A 107 -4.37 15.28 7.98
C ASN A 107 -5.47 14.54 8.75
N HIS A 108 -6.10 13.53 8.12
CA HIS A 108 -7.19 12.75 8.70
C HIS A 108 -6.80 11.29 8.99
N TYR A 109 -5.53 10.93 8.81
CA TYR A 109 -5.04 9.56 8.89
C TYR A 109 -5.46 8.84 10.18
N SER A 110 -5.21 9.45 11.34
CA SER A 110 -5.57 8.87 12.65
C SER A 110 -7.08 8.68 12.83
N LYS A 111 -7.91 9.53 12.23
CA LYS A 111 -9.37 9.37 12.23
C LYS A 111 -9.78 8.21 11.33
N ILE A 112 -9.24 8.13 10.11
CA ILE A 112 -9.56 7.06 9.16
C ILE A 112 -9.13 5.69 9.72
N CYS A 113 -7.93 5.57 10.30
CA CYS A 113 -7.48 4.33 10.93
C CYS A 113 -8.38 3.86 12.08
N ARG A 114 -8.94 4.80 12.87
CA ARG A 114 -9.93 4.47 13.92
C ARG A 114 -11.24 3.95 13.34
N LEU A 115 -11.73 4.56 12.26
CA LEU A 115 -12.94 4.08 11.56
C LEU A 115 -12.72 2.68 10.98
N LEU A 116 -11.53 2.42 10.45
CA LEU A 116 -11.12 1.11 9.94
C LEU A 116 -10.82 0.09 11.06
N LYS A 117 -10.86 0.49 12.34
CA LYS A 117 -10.43 -0.35 13.48
C LYS A 117 -9.06 -1.01 13.26
N LEU A 118 -8.14 -0.27 12.62
CA LEU A 118 -6.88 -0.82 12.11
C LEU A 118 -6.04 -1.50 13.20
N GLU A 119 -5.95 -0.90 14.39
CA GLU A 119 -5.13 -1.46 15.47
C GLU A 119 -5.69 -2.79 15.99
N ASN A 120 -7.01 -2.94 16.06
CA ASN A 120 -7.64 -4.20 16.45
C ASN A 120 -7.29 -5.31 15.45
N GLN A 121 -7.41 -5.02 14.14
CA GLN A 121 -7.07 -5.97 13.08
C GLN A 121 -5.57 -6.33 13.12
N LYS A 122 -4.68 -5.36 13.36
CA LYS A 122 -3.24 -5.63 13.56
C LYS A 122 -2.98 -6.51 14.77
N GLN A 123 -3.70 -6.29 15.88
CA GLN A 123 -3.56 -7.12 17.08
C GLN A 123 -4.01 -8.56 16.83
N GLU A 124 -5.08 -8.76 16.07
CA GLU A 124 -5.52 -10.10 15.64
C GLU A 124 -4.43 -10.82 14.85
N ILE A 125 -3.77 -10.12 13.92
CA ILE A 125 -2.61 -10.67 13.20
C ILE A 125 -1.47 -11.01 14.15
N ARG A 126 -1.08 -10.11 15.07
CA ARG A 126 0.00 -10.39 16.04
C ARG A 126 -0.29 -11.62 16.90
N ASN A 127 -1.56 -11.87 17.23
CA ASN A 127 -1.97 -13.00 18.04
C ASN A 127 -2.06 -14.32 17.25
N SER A 128 -2.18 -14.27 15.92
CA SER A 128 -2.36 -15.46 15.07
C SER A 128 -1.07 -16.03 14.50
N ILE A 129 0.05 -15.32 14.66
CA ILE A 129 1.37 -15.66 14.11
C ILE A 129 2.42 -15.76 15.21
N ASN A 130 3.45 -16.58 14.99
CA ASN A 130 4.54 -16.78 15.95
C ASN A 130 5.86 -16.20 15.40
N TYR A 131 5.85 -14.89 15.10
CA TYR A 131 7.02 -14.15 14.66
C TYR A 131 7.47 -13.14 15.71
N ASP A 132 8.78 -13.01 15.91
CA ASP A 132 9.36 -11.89 16.65
C ASP A 132 9.38 -10.63 15.76
N LEU A 133 8.22 -9.97 15.67
CA LEU A 133 8.02 -8.81 14.80
C LEU A 133 8.87 -7.59 15.21
N GLU A 134 9.25 -7.51 16.48
CA GLU A 134 10.17 -6.48 17.02
C GLU A 134 11.63 -6.72 16.60
N ASN A 135 11.94 -7.92 16.09
CA ASN A 135 13.21 -8.27 15.48
C ASN A 135 13.07 -8.66 14.00
N THR A 136 12.06 -8.14 13.30
CA THR A 136 11.79 -8.52 11.91
C THR A 136 11.79 -7.33 10.95
N ILE A 137 12.42 -7.49 9.79
CA ILE A 137 12.34 -6.63 8.61
C ILE A 137 11.38 -7.29 7.61
N SER A 138 10.33 -6.59 7.20
CA SER A 138 9.49 -7.08 6.08
C SER A 138 10.20 -6.78 4.76
N LEU A 139 10.29 -7.75 3.85
CA LEU A 139 10.87 -7.56 2.52
C LEU A 139 9.91 -8.04 1.44
N HIS A 140 9.38 -7.13 0.63
CA HIS A 140 8.38 -7.49 -0.37
C HIS A 140 8.97 -7.56 -1.79
N PHE A 141 8.73 -8.68 -2.49
CA PHE A 141 9.06 -8.86 -3.90
C PHE A 141 7.80 -8.67 -4.75
N ARG A 142 7.84 -7.73 -5.71
CA ARG A 142 6.77 -7.54 -6.70
C ARG A 142 7.24 -8.04 -8.07
N ILE A 143 6.75 -9.22 -8.47
CA ILE A 143 7.12 -9.87 -9.74
C ILE A 143 5.86 -10.15 -10.57
N GLY A 144 5.04 -11.13 -10.19
CA GLY A 144 3.71 -11.45 -10.72
C GLY A 144 3.40 -10.97 -12.14
N ASP A 145 2.40 -10.10 -12.25
CA ASP A 145 1.98 -9.50 -13.54
C ASP A 145 3.02 -8.57 -14.16
N TYR A 146 4.02 -8.07 -13.41
CA TYR A 146 5.08 -7.21 -13.93
C TYR A 146 5.98 -7.95 -14.92
N LYS A 147 6.05 -9.29 -14.87
CA LYS A 147 6.77 -10.11 -15.87
C LYS A 147 6.42 -9.73 -17.31
N GLN A 148 5.16 -9.34 -17.55
CA GLN A 148 4.62 -9.04 -18.89
C GLN A 148 4.60 -7.55 -19.27
N ILE A 149 4.91 -6.64 -18.33
CA ILE A 149 4.71 -5.19 -18.52
C ILE A 149 5.89 -4.35 -18.01
N GLN A 150 7.12 -4.88 -18.09
CA GLN A 150 8.32 -4.24 -17.55
C GLN A 150 8.60 -2.82 -18.09
N GLU A 151 8.17 -2.53 -19.33
CA GLU A 151 8.21 -1.18 -19.92
C GLU A 151 7.42 -0.14 -19.10
N TYR A 152 6.39 -0.57 -18.38
CA TYR A 152 5.54 0.26 -17.52
C TYR A 152 5.86 0.05 -16.04
N HIS A 153 6.19 -1.18 -15.65
CA HIS A 153 6.41 -1.57 -14.27
C HIS A 153 7.59 -2.56 -14.16
N GLY A 154 8.78 -2.04 -13.89
CA GLY A 154 9.99 -2.86 -13.80
C GLY A 154 9.99 -3.80 -12.58
N ILE A 155 10.59 -4.99 -12.74
CA ILE A 155 10.90 -5.90 -11.63
C ILE A 155 12.15 -5.37 -10.94
N MET A 156 12.13 -5.31 -9.60
CA MET A 156 13.28 -4.82 -8.84
C MET A 156 14.46 -5.81 -8.91
N PRO A 157 15.67 -5.35 -9.27
CA PRO A 157 16.85 -6.21 -9.32
C PRO A 157 17.33 -6.57 -7.91
N VAL A 158 18.13 -7.63 -7.79
CA VAL A 158 18.69 -8.04 -6.49
C VAL A 158 19.51 -6.92 -5.83
N SER A 159 20.23 -6.09 -6.63
CA SER A 159 20.99 -4.90 -6.19
C SER A 159 20.16 -3.94 -5.32
N TYR A 160 18.89 -3.74 -5.64
CA TYR A 160 17.99 -2.93 -4.82
C TYR A 160 17.87 -3.47 -3.39
N TYR A 161 17.55 -4.76 -3.25
CA TYR A 161 17.37 -5.39 -1.95
C TYR A 161 18.67 -5.43 -1.15
N ILE A 162 19.80 -5.61 -1.83
CA ILE A 162 21.15 -5.55 -1.23
C ILE A 162 21.40 -4.16 -0.63
N ASN A 163 21.17 -3.11 -1.41
CA ASN A 163 21.36 -1.73 -0.99
C ASN A 163 20.40 -1.36 0.16
N ALA A 164 19.15 -1.81 0.09
CA ALA A 164 18.15 -1.56 1.12
C ALA A 164 18.50 -2.26 2.44
N LEU A 165 18.89 -3.54 2.41
CA LEU A 165 19.30 -4.27 3.60
C LEU A 165 20.54 -3.63 4.24
N ARG A 166 21.58 -3.29 3.46
CA ARG A 166 22.75 -2.54 3.98
C ARG A 166 22.32 -1.27 4.70
N PHE A 167 21.44 -0.49 4.08
CA PHE A 167 20.94 0.75 4.65
C PHE A 167 20.22 0.52 5.99
N VAL A 168 19.36 -0.49 6.08
CA VAL A 168 18.66 -0.82 7.33
C VAL A 168 19.65 -1.25 8.42
N LEU A 169 20.64 -2.10 8.11
CA LEU A 169 21.63 -2.55 9.09
C LEU A 169 22.49 -1.40 9.62
N ASP A 170 22.90 -0.48 8.75
CA ASP A 170 23.69 0.68 9.13
C ASP A 170 22.89 1.69 9.94
N LYS A 171 21.64 1.97 9.55
CA LYS A 171 20.78 2.94 10.27
C LYS A 171 20.24 2.42 11.58
N SER A 172 19.94 1.13 11.68
CA SER A 172 19.47 0.50 12.93
C SER A 172 20.60 0.23 13.91
N ASN A 173 21.86 0.32 13.48
CA ASN A 173 23.04 -0.07 14.25
C ASN A 173 22.94 -1.51 14.81
N LYS A 174 22.33 -2.41 14.03
CA LYS A 174 22.08 -3.81 14.39
C LYS A 174 22.34 -4.71 13.19
N ARG A 175 23.11 -5.78 13.42
CA ARG A 175 23.60 -6.68 12.36
C ARG A 175 22.82 -7.97 12.21
N GLU A 176 22.02 -8.32 13.21
CA GLU A 176 21.20 -9.53 13.23
C GLU A 176 19.74 -9.12 13.17
N TRP A 177 19.02 -9.59 12.16
CA TRP A 177 17.58 -9.38 12.01
C TRP A 177 16.97 -10.61 11.34
N ASN A 178 15.70 -10.87 11.66
CA ASN A 178 14.89 -11.76 10.84
C ASN A 178 14.37 -10.98 9.63
N VAL A 179 14.45 -11.57 8.44
CA VAL A 179 13.83 -11.02 7.24
C VAL A 179 12.64 -11.90 6.88
N LEU A 180 11.44 -11.36 7.08
CA LEU A 180 10.21 -11.99 6.64
C LEU A 180 9.90 -11.48 5.24
N TYR A 181 9.97 -12.35 4.23
CA TYR A 181 9.77 -11.96 2.84
C TYR A 181 8.40 -12.37 2.28
N PHE A 182 7.89 -11.54 1.39
CA PHE A 182 6.55 -11.64 0.82
C PHE A 182 6.64 -11.66 -0.71
N CYS A 183 6.00 -12.64 -1.34
CA CYS A 183 5.91 -12.78 -2.79
C CYS A 183 4.71 -13.64 -3.19
N GLU A 184 4.22 -13.47 -4.41
CA GLU A 184 3.16 -14.35 -4.95
C GLU A 184 3.69 -15.79 -5.07
N ASP A 185 2.82 -16.79 -4.89
CA ASP A 185 3.21 -18.22 -4.93
C ASP A 185 3.87 -18.63 -6.24
N GLN A 186 3.42 -18.05 -7.35
CA GLN A 186 3.96 -18.29 -8.69
C GLN A 186 5.36 -17.71 -8.94
N ASP A 187 5.91 -16.96 -7.98
CA ASP A 187 7.20 -16.27 -8.10
C ASP A 187 8.28 -16.82 -7.16
N VAL A 188 7.98 -17.90 -6.44
CA VAL A 188 8.88 -18.46 -5.41
C VAL A 188 10.23 -18.86 -6.01
N ASP A 189 10.25 -19.40 -7.23
CA ASP A 189 11.48 -19.84 -7.87
C ASP A 189 12.38 -18.65 -8.23
N GLU A 190 11.83 -17.58 -8.84
CA GLU A 190 12.57 -16.37 -9.15
C GLU A 190 13.07 -15.65 -7.88
N VAL A 191 12.25 -15.61 -6.83
CA VAL A 191 12.65 -15.06 -5.53
C VAL A 191 13.75 -15.89 -4.88
N SER A 192 13.70 -17.21 -5.01
CA SER A 192 14.72 -18.11 -4.44
C SER A 192 16.11 -17.84 -5.02
N VAL A 193 16.21 -17.52 -6.32
CA VAL A 193 17.48 -17.12 -6.94
C VAL A 193 18.03 -15.83 -6.31
N MET A 194 17.19 -14.83 -6.08
CA MET A 194 17.60 -13.61 -5.39
C MET A 194 18.01 -13.88 -3.94
N LEU A 195 17.29 -14.76 -3.24
CA LEU A 195 17.59 -15.12 -1.85
C LEU A 195 18.92 -15.84 -1.69
N VAL A 196 19.38 -16.63 -2.66
CA VAL A 196 20.74 -17.23 -2.62
C VAL A 196 21.79 -16.13 -2.49
N VAL A 197 21.71 -15.11 -3.34
CA VAL A 197 22.64 -13.97 -3.34
C VAL A 197 22.53 -13.18 -2.03
N LEU A 198 21.31 -12.91 -1.56
CA LEU A 198 21.09 -12.17 -0.32
C LEU A 198 21.64 -12.91 0.91
N LYS A 199 21.42 -14.23 1.00
CA LYS A 199 21.93 -15.06 2.11
C LYS A 199 23.45 -15.12 2.12
N GLU A 200 24.08 -15.16 0.96
CA GLU A 200 25.55 -15.17 0.85
C GLU A 200 26.17 -13.85 1.35
N MET A 201 25.59 -12.70 0.99
CA MET A 201 26.12 -11.40 1.41
C MET A 201 25.75 -10.98 2.82
N PHE A 202 24.66 -11.51 3.37
CA PHE A 202 24.16 -11.17 4.70
C PHE A 202 24.02 -12.41 5.59
N PRO A 203 25.13 -13.09 5.93
CA PRO A 203 25.10 -14.35 6.67
C PRO A 203 24.56 -14.23 8.11
N THR A 204 24.47 -13.01 8.64
CA THR A 204 23.90 -12.71 9.97
C THR A 204 22.39 -12.50 9.94
N LEU A 205 21.77 -12.50 8.76
CA LEU A 205 20.33 -12.39 8.60
C LEU A 205 19.70 -13.75 8.36
N THR A 206 18.54 -13.98 8.96
CA THR A 206 17.69 -15.10 8.61
C THR A 206 16.64 -14.65 7.59
N PHE A 207 16.23 -15.55 6.71
CA PHE A 207 15.21 -15.25 5.70
C PHE A 207 14.14 -16.32 5.74
N GLU A 208 12.90 -15.90 5.97
CA GLU A 208 11.73 -16.77 6.04
C GLU A 208 10.61 -16.21 5.14
N ARG A 209 9.90 -17.10 4.44
CA ARG A 209 8.75 -16.71 3.62
C ARG A 209 7.54 -16.52 4.52
N SER A 210 6.80 -15.44 4.33
CA SER A 210 5.41 -15.36 4.80
C SER A 210 4.56 -16.38 4.03
N ASN A 211 4.10 -17.43 4.70
CA ASN A 211 3.16 -18.40 4.16
C ASN A 211 2.06 -18.79 5.17
N THR A 212 2.00 -18.07 6.29
CA THR A 212 1.14 -18.41 7.43
C THR A 212 -0.28 -17.86 7.30
N LEU A 213 -0.52 -16.96 6.33
CA LEU A 213 -1.77 -16.23 6.17
C LEU A 213 -2.38 -16.52 4.81
N THR A 214 -3.71 -16.57 4.76
CA THR A 214 -4.46 -17.03 3.58
C THR A 214 -4.98 -15.90 2.72
N GLU A 215 -5.08 -14.68 3.26
CA GLU A 215 -5.64 -13.54 2.54
C GLU A 215 -4.63 -12.38 2.44
N ASP A 216 -4.52 -11.77 1.25
CA ASP A 216 -3.57 -10.69 0.97
C ASP A 216 -3.63 -9.55 2.01
N TRP A 217 -4.83 -9.17 2.49
CA TRP A 217 -4.94 -8.07 3.45
C TRP A 217 -4.27 -8.39 4.79
N GLN A 218 -4.21 -9.66 5.18
CA GLN A 218 -3.54 -10.11 6.40
C GLN A 218 -2.02 -9.97 6.25
N GLU A 219 -1.47 -10.32 5.08
CA GLU A 219 -0.05 -10.11 4.78
C GLU A 219 0.33 -8.63 4.77
N LEU A 220 -0.54 -7.76 4.24
CA LEU A 220 -0.36 -6.31 4.30
C LEU A 220 -0.25 -5.83 5.75
N LEU A 221 -1.13 -6.30 6.63
CA LEU A 221 -1.06 -5.96 8.05
C LEU A 221 0.16 -6.57 8.74
N LEU A 222 0.55 -7.79 8.38
CA LEU A 222 1.75 -8.44 8.92
C LEU A 222 3.02 -7.64 8.59
N MET A 223 3.17 -7.15 7.36
CA MET A 223 4.24 -6.21 6.99
C MET A 223 4.22 -4.97 7.90
N SER A 224 3.03 -4.42 8.19
CA SER A 224 2.87 -3.24 9.04
C SER A 224 3.17 -3.46 10.53
N CYS A 225 3.35 -4.70 10.95
CA CYS A 225 3.71 -5.08 12.31
C CYS A 225 5.22 -5.30 12.49
N CYS A 226 5.98 -5.44 11.41
CA CYS A 226 7.44 -5.60 11.46
C CYS A 226 8.14 -4.31 11.94
N SER A 227 9.40 -4.41 12.35
CA SER A 227 10.20 -3.27 12.84
C SER A 227 10.59 -2.30 11.73
N HIS A 228 10.96 -2.84 10.57
CA HIS A 228 11.40 -2.09 9.40
C HIS A 228 10.74 -2.66 8.15
N ASN A 229 10.67 -1.87 7.08
CA ASN A 229 10.01 -2.26 5.83
C ASN A 229 10.89 -1.95 4.61
N ILE A 230 11.21 -2.98 3.83
CA ILE A 230 11.78 -2.85 2.48
C ILE A 230 10.65 -3.17 1.50
N ILE A 231 10.14 -2.14 0.84
CA ILE A 231 9.00 -2.25 -0.08
C ILE A 231 9.46 -2.39 -1.52
N ALA A 232 8.63 -2.94 -2.40
CA ALA A 232 8.85 -2.86 -3.84
C ALA A 232 8.13 -1.62 -4.41
N ASN A 233 8.21 -1.43 -5.73
CA ASN A 233 7.37 -0.50 -6.50
C ASN A 233 5.90 -0.96 -6.57
N SER A 234 5.29 -1.18 -5.40
CA SER A 234 3.94 -1.70 -5.22
C SER A 234 3.20 -0.91 -4.15
N THR A 235 1.98 -0.47 -4.47
CA THR A 235 1.10 0.20 -3.50
C THR A 235 0.68 -0.72 -2.36
N PHE A 236 0.72 -2.04 -2.55
CA PHE A 236 0.41 -3.00 -1.49
C PHE A 236 1.46 -2.95 -0.37
N SER A 237 2.75 -3.09 -0.71
CA SER A 237 3.83 -2.95 0.27
C SER A 237 3.99 -1.52 0.78
N TRP A 238 3.64 -0.51 -0.03
CA TRP A 238 3.58 0.88 0.42
C TRP A 238 2.63 1.03 1.61
N TRP A 239 1.41 0.48 1.53
CA TRP A 239 0.47 0.52 2.64
C TRP A 239 0.90 -0.31 3.84
N GLY A 240 1.55 -1.46 3.62
CA GLY A 240 2.20 -2.21 4.69
C GLY A 240 3.16 -1.34 5.51
N ALA A 241 4.04 -0.60 4.84
CA ALA A 241 4.97 0.32 5.50
C ALA A 241 4.28 1.57 6.10
N TYR A 242 3.25 2.11 5.45
CA TYR A 242 2.54 3.30 5.91
C TYR A 242 1.69 3.03 7.16
N PHE A 243 1.11 1.84 7.29
CA PHE A 243 0.43 1.37 8.50
C PHE A 243 1.38 0.97 9.64
N ASN A 244 2.69 0.92 9.40
CA ASN A 244 3.65 0.69 10.46
C ASN A 244 3.76 1.95 11.35
N VAL A 245 3.35 1.83 12.60
CA VAL A 245 3.35 2.94 13.58
C VAL A 245 4.63 3.00 14.41
N ASN A 246 5.58 2.08 14.21
CA ASN A 246 6.87 2.15 14.87
C ASN A 246 7.57 3.47 14.49
N TYR A 247 7.97 4.25 15.50
CA TYR A 247 8.61 5.55 15.35
C TYR A 247 10.10 5.43 14.96
N GLN A 248 10.71 4.28 15.24
CA GLN A 248 12.08 3.93 14.84
C GLN A 248 12.13 3.18 13.50
N LYS A 249 10.99 3.01 12.82
CA LYS A 249 10.97 2.26 11.57
C LYS A 249 11.87 2.90 10.53
N ILE A 250 12.58 2.05 9.81
CA ILE A 250 13.27 2.41 8.58
C ILE A 250 12.43 1.85 7.45
N VAL A 251 11.98 2.73 6.56
CA VAL A 251 11.28 2.33 5.33
C VAL A 251 12.19 2.62 4.15
N CYS A 252 12.48 1.60 3.35
CA CYS A 252 13.24 1.67 2.12
C CYS A 252 12.32 1.43 0.93
N TYR A 253 12.40 2.30 -0.09
CA TYR A 253 11.65 2.18 -1.34
C TYR A 253 12.58 2.43 -2.55
N PRO A 254 12.28 1.88 -3.74
CA PRO A 254 13.15 2.02 -4.90
C PRO A 254 13.09 3.43 -5.50
N ASN A 255 14.23 3.92 -5.96
CA ASN A 255 14.33 5.20 -6.67
C ASN A 255 13.66 5.20 -8.05
N GLN A 256 13.35 4.02 -8.58
CA GLN A 256 12.57 3.84 -9.80
C GLN A 256 11.27 3.10 -9.48
N TRP A 257 10.14 3.80 -9.60
CA TRP A 257 8.82 3.21 -9.37
C TRP A 257 8.18 2.66 -10.65
N PHE A 258 8.32 3.39 -11.74
CA PHE A 258 7.75 3.04 -13.04
C PHE A 258 8.83 2.74 -14.08
N GLY A 259 8.45 1.98 -15.11
CA GLY A 259 9.26 1.73 -16.29
C GLY A 259 9.31 2.94 -17.22
N PRO A 260 10.21 2.92 -18.23
CA PRO A 260 10.50 4.07 -19.09
C PRO A 260 9.31 4.56 -19.93
N ALA A 261 8.29 3.73 -20.16
CA ALA A 261 7.09 4.11 -20.89
C ALA A 261 6.17 5.06 -20.09
N LEU A 262 6.32 5.12 -18.76
CA LEU A 262 5.53 5.98 -17.88
C LEU A 262 6.38 7.12 -17.34
N LYS A 263 6.02 8.35 -17.70
CA LYS A 263 6.69 9.58 -17.24
C LYS A 263 5.92 10.25 -16.10
N TYR A 264 5.67 9.51 -15.03
CA TYR A 264 5.00 10.04 -13.86
C TYR A 264 5.97 10.72 -12.90
N ASP A 265 5.59 11.90 -12.39
CA ASP A 265 6.29 12.59 -11.30
C ASP A 265 5.88 11.96 -9.95
N THR A 266 6.75 11.14 -9.38
CA THR A 266 6.50 10.37 -8.15
C THR A 266 6.94 11.08 -6.87
N LYS A 267 7.29 12.38 -6.93
CA LYS A 267 7.85 13.11 -5.76
C LYS A 267 6.94 13.11 -4.53
N ASP A 268 5.62 12.97 -4.71
CA ASP A 268 4.63 13.01 -3.63
C ASP A 268 4.08 11.61 -3.26
N LEU A 269 4.63 10.55 -3.85
CA LEU A 269 4.18 9.18 -3.65
C LEU A 269 4.54 8.65 -2.25
N CYS A 270 5.82 8.73 -1.90
CA CYS A 270 6.36 8.28 -0.63
C CYS A 270 6.51 9.46 0.33
N PRO A 271 6.27 9.28 1.65
CA PRO A 271 6.59 10.29 2.64
C PRO A 271 8.07 10.71 2.61
N ASP A 272 8.34 12.01 2.79
CA ASP A 272 9.69 12.58 2.69
C ASP A 272 10.71 11.98 3.68
N HIS A 273 10.24 11.40 4.78
CA HIS A 273 11.08 10.76 5.80
C HIS A 273 11.39 9.28 5.48
N TRP A 274 10.88 8.73 4.39
CA TRP A 274 11.26 7.40 3.90
C TRP A 274 12.55 7.47 3.08
N ASN A 275 13.21 6.34 2.94
CA ASN A 275 14.55 6.27 2.36
C ASN A 275 14.48 5.73 0.93
N CYS A 276 14.81 6.59 -0.03
CA CYS A 276 14.93 6.26 -1.43
C CYS A 276 16.24 5.50 -1.68
N ILE A 277 16.17 4.29 -2.23
CA ILE A 277 17.32 3.42 -2.45
C ILE A 277 17.56 3.21 -3.95
N SER A 278 18.83 3.31 -4.36
CA SER A 278 19.26 3.03 -5.74
C SER A 278 19.01 1.58 -6.13
N ILE A 279 18.42 1.36 -7.31
CA ILE A 279 18.34 0.04 -7.94
C ILE A 279 19.64 -0.39 -8.65
N LEU A 280 20.57 0.54 -8.86
CA LEU A 280 21.92 0.28 -9.38
C LEU A 280 22.88 -0.05 -8.25
#